data_AF-A0A929D0F1-F1
#
_entry.id   AF-A0A929D0F1-F1
#
_cell.length_a   1.000
_cell.length_b   1.000
_cell.length_c   1.000
_cell.angle_alpha   90.00
_cell.angle_beta   90.00
_cell.angle_gamma   90.00
#
_symmetry.space_group_name_H-M   'P 1'
#
loop_
_entity.id
_entity.type
_entity.pdbx_description
1 polymer ?
#
loop_
_entity_poly.entity_id
_entity_poly.type
_entity_poly.pdbx_seq_one_letter_code
_entity_poly.pdbx_strand_id
1 'polypeptide(L)'
;MVRKLALILLIQLSVFAGILYFLIPWGCQCEVRHDVLVATVTNDRILSPPTNGEWQSCDYVAERLLAEFPEVGDRIYLSDSRYLLVPSGEVEKLLDWDATDEFVYVPELYDCDDFQFRLWGQVNSLPEWAGLSMGIIWFSDPAHAMNVFVDIDGNVWLIEPQNDDMFQRPPDCEAYLIVM
;
A
#
# COMPACT_ATOMS: atom_id res chain seq x y z
N MET A 1 -35.41 32.52 46.14
CA MET A 1 -33.98 32.88 46.18
C MET A 1 -33.03 31.71 45.93
N VAL A 2 -33.29 30.52 46.50
CA VAL A 2 -32.38 29.35 46.46
C VAL A 2 -32.02 28.85 45.04
N ARG A 3 -32.96 28.89 44.07
CA ARG A 3 -32.71 28.40 42.70
C ARG A 3 -31.72 29.26 41.88
N LYS A 4 -31.62 30.57 42.15
CA LYS A 4 -30.68 31.45 41.45
C LYS A 4 -29.23 31.27 41.93
N LEU A 5 -29.05 30.94 43.22
CA LEU A 5 -27.72 30.62 43.77
C LEU A 5 -27.17 29.30 43.21
N ALA A 6 -28.01 28.27 43.05
CA ALA A 6 -27.58 26.99 42.51
C ALA A 6 -27.06 27.09 41.07
N LEU A 7 -27.70 27.91 40.23
CA LEU A 7 -27.29 28.11 38.85
C LEU A 7 -25.95 28.85 38.73
N ILE A 8 -25.71 29.85 39.59
CA ILE A 8 -24.44 30.58 39.62
C ILE A 8 -23.29 29.65 40.07
N LEU A 9 -23.55 28.78 41.05
CA LEU A 9 -22.55 27.80 41.51
C LEU A 9 -22.18 26.80 40.41
N LEU A 10 -23.17 26.35 39.61
CA LEU A 10 -22.96 25.40 38.51
C LEU A 10 -22.14 26.00 37.37
N ILE A 11 -22.35 27.29 37.06
CA ILE A 11 -21.57 28.01 36.04
C ILE A 11 -20.13 28.24 36.52
N GLN A 12 -19.91 28.53 37.80
CA GLN A 12 -18.55 28.70 38.33
C GLN A 12 -17.77 27.38 38.35
N LEU A 13 -18.42 26.26 38.66
CA LEU A 13 -17.81 24.93 38.62
C LEU A 13 -17.40 24.50 37.20
N SER A 14 -18.20 24.79 36.18
CA SER A 14 -17.87 24.44 34.79
C SER A 14 -16.74 25.30 34.21
N VAL A 15 -16.68 26.59 34.57
CA VAL A 15 -15.54 27.46 34.20
C VAL A 15 -14.25 27.00 34.90
N PHE A 16 -14.32 26.60 36.17
CA PHE A 16 -13.16 26.06 36.88
C PHE A 16 -12.68 24.72 36.31
N ALA A 17 -13.59 23.83 35.91
CA ALA A 17 -13.23 22.57 35.28
C ALA A 17 -12.53 22.78 33.91
N GLY A 18 -13.00 23.75 33.12
CA GLY A 18 -12.36 24.13 31.85
C GLY A 18 -10.95 24.69 32.04
N ILE A 19 -10.76 25.58 33.03
CA ILE A 19 -9.43 26.14 33.34
C ILE A 19 -8.47 25.06 33.85
N LEU A 20 -8.96 24.11 34.65
CA LEU A 20 -8.13 23.00 35.13
C LEU A 20 -7.65 22.10 33.98
N TYR A 21 -8.46 21.89 32.94
CA TYR A 21 -8.09 21.09 31.77
C TYR A 21 -6.94 21.70 30.95
N PHE A 22 -6.82 23.04 30.92
CA PHE A 22 -5.71 23.75 30.25
C PHE A 22 -4.44 23.87 31.12
N LEU A 23 -4.54 23.58 32.41
CA LEU A 23 -3.40 23.65 33.35
C LEU A 23 -2.77 22.28 33.62
N ILE A 24 -3.34 21.19 33.11
CA ILE A 24 -2.65 19.89 33.09
C ILE A 24 -1.60 19.97 31.97
N PRO A 25 -0.30 19.97 32.30
CA PRO A 25 0.72 19.97 31.27
C PRO A 25 0.56 18.68 30.46
N TRP A 26 0.39 18.80 29.15
CA TRP A 26 0.46 17.72 28.16
C TRP A 26 1.91 17.20 28.03
N GLY A 27 2.55 16.93 29.17
CA GLY A 27 3.93 16.54 29.33
C GLY A 27 4.04 15.06 29.70
N CYS A 28 3.38 14.20 28.95
CA CYS A 28 3.83 12.82 28.79
C CYS A 28 4.24 12.66 27.33
N GLN A 29 5.31 13.35 26.94
CA GLN A 29 6.13 12.87 25.84
C GLN A 29 6.77 11.58 26.34
N CYS A 30 6.08 10.47 26.14
CA CYS A 30 6.77 9.18 26.08
C CYS A 30 7.71 9.31 24.88
N GLU A 31 8.97 9.64 25.16
CA GLU A 31 10.05 9.43 24.20
C GLU A 31 10.15 7.91 24.04
N VAL A 32 9.32 7.35 23.17
CA VAL A 32 9.46 5.96 22.78
C VAL A 32 10.73 5.91 21.93
N ARG A 33 11.87 5.73 22.61
CA ARG A 33 13.09 5.24 21.98
C ARG A 33 12.78 3.81 21.56
N HIS A 34 12.21 3.70 20.37
CA HIS A 34 12.44 2.50 19.60
C HIS A 34 13.94 2.55 19.31
N ASP A 35 14.71 1.75 20.03
CA ASP A 35 15.93 1.20 19.47
C ASP A 35 15.45 0.36 18.28
N VAL A 36 15.13 1.03 17.17
CA VAL A 36 14.85 0.38 15.91
C VAL A 36 16.17 -0.27 15.59
N LEU A 37 16.25 -1.57 15.84
CA LEU A 37 17.25 -2.41 15.22
C LEU A 37 16.89 -2.36 13.74
N VAL A 38 17.38 -1.32 13.06
CA VAL A 38 17.41 -1.26 11.61
C VAL A 38 18.43 -2.33 11.25
N ALA A 39 17.99 -3.59 11.26
CA ALA A 39 18.60 -4.61 10.45
C ALA A 39 18.43 -4.08 9.03
N THR A 40 19.43 -3.33 8.59
CA THR A 40 19.61 -2.95 7.21
C THR A 40 19.92 -4.29 6.55
N VAL A 41 18.85 -5.00 6.17
CA VAL A 41 18.91 -5.87 5.01
C VAL A 41 18.94 -4.90 3.83
N THR A 42 20.03 -4.12 3.73
CA THR A 42 20.33 -3.43 2.48
C THR A 42 20.65 -4.55 1.55
N ASN A 43 19.75 -4.77 0.61
CA ASN A 43 20.10 -5.53 -0.54
C ASN A 43 21.22 -4.73 -1.21
N ASP A 44 22.48 -5.15 -1.03
CA ASP A 44 23.64 -4.47 -1.60
C ASP A 44 23.64 -4.55 -3.14
N ARG A 45 22.66 -5.26 -3.71
CA ARG A 45 22.37 -5.30 -5.15
C ARG A 45 21.88 -3.91 -5.60
N ILE A 46 22.54 -3.37 -6.61
CA ILE A 46 22.11 -2.14 -7.28
C ILE A 46 21.15 -2.52 -8.40
N LEU A 47 19.86 -2.19 -8.26
CA LEU A 47 18.91 -2.25 -9.36
C LEU A 47 19.10 -1.00 -10.22
N SER A 48 19.34 -1.19 -11.53
CA SER A 48 19.39 -0.06 -12.45
C SER A 48 17.98 0.51 -12.68
N PRO A 49 17.84 1.81 -13.02
CA PRO A 49 16.55 2.36 -13.41
C PRO A 49 15.96 1.60 -14.61
N PRO A 50 14.62 1.53 -14.72
CA PRO A 50 13.99 0.82 -15.80
C PRO A 50 14.33 1.46 -17.14
N THR A 51 14.60 0.64 -18.14
CA THR A 51 14.86 1.09 -19.51
C THR A 51 13.60 1.05 -20.37
N ASN A 52 13.48 1.98 -21.33
CA ASN A 52 12.36 2.03 -22.29
C ASN A 52 10.97 2.18 -21.67
N GLY A 53 10.85 2.80 -20.49
CA GLY A 53 9.55 3.08 -19.89
C GLY A 53 8.82 4.26 -20.54
N GLU A 54 7.48 4.22 -20.51
CA GLU A 54 6.59 5.29 -20.98
C GLU A 54 5.62 5.71 -19.87
N TRP A 55 5.45 7.02 -19.67
CA TRP A 55 4.47 7.53 -18.72
C TRP A 55 3.08 7.60 -19.35
N GLN A 56 2.09 6.96 -18.72
CA GLN A 56 0.68 7.03 -19.10
C GLN A 56 -0.17 7.69 -18.01
N SER A 57 -1.35 8.20 -18.38
CA SER A 57 -2.30 8.75 -17.41
C SER A 57 -2.92 7.66 -16.52
N CYS A 58 -3.40 8.05 -15.35
CA CYS A 58 -4.19 7.16 -14.49
C CYS A 58 -5.45 6.62 -15.20
N ASP A 59 -6.12 7.44 -16.02
CA ASP A 59 -7.28 7.00 -16.81
C ASP A 59 -6.93 5.82 -17.75
N TYR A 60 -5.76 5.88 -18.42
CA TYR A 60 -5.31 4.79 -19.28
C TYR A 60 -5.10 3.49 -18.48
N VAL A 61 -4.45 3.59 -17.33
CA VAL A 61 -4.20 2.44 -16.44
C VAL A 61 -5.52 1.87 -15.92
N ALA A 62 -6.44 2.72 -15.45
CA ALA A 62 -7.77 2.31 -15.00
C ALA A 62 -8.55 1.59 -16.11
N GLU A 63 -8.50 2.07 -17.34
CA GLU A 63 -9.13 1.42 -18.49
C GLU A 63 -8.57 0.02 -18.75
N ARG A 64 -7.25 -0.17 -18.66
CA ARG A 64 -6.62 -1.50 -18.81
C ARG A 64 -7.08 -2.45 -17.70
N LEU A 65 -7.03 -1.98 -16.45
CA LEU A 65 -7.44 -2.78 -15.28
C LEU A 65 -8.91 -3.16 -15.34
N LEU A 66 -9.79 -2.22 -15.71
CA LEU A 66 -11.23 -2.49 -15.81
C LEU A 66 -11.59 -3.40 -16.99
N ALA A 67 -10.82 -3.34 -18.08
CA ALA A 67 -10.97 -4.29 -19.18
C ALA A 67 -10.63 -5.72 -18.76
N GLU A 68 -9.60 -5.90 -17.93
CA GLU A 68 -9.18 -7.21 -17.42
C GLU A 68 -10.02 -7.70 -16.23
N PHE A 69 -10.43 -6.78 -15.34
CA PHE A 69 -11.17 -7.03 -14.10
C PHE A 69 -12.48 -6.22 -14.03
N PRO A 70 -13.44 -6.47 -14.94
CA PRO A 70 -14.68 -5.70 -15.00
C PRO A 70 -15.54 -5.79 -13.71
N GLU A 71 -15.42 -6.90 -12.96
CA GLU A 71 -16.14 -7.12 -11.72
C GLU A 71 -15.72 -6.20 -10.56
N VAL A 72 -14.52 -5.62 -10.63
CA VAL A 72 -14.02 -4.69 -9.60
C VAL A 72 -14.85 -3.41 -9.63
N GLY A 73 -15.27 -2.96 -10.81
CA GLY A 73 -16.14 -1.80 -10.99
C GLY A 73 -15.47 -0.50 -10.54
N ASP A 74 -16.09 0.19 -9.58
CA ASP A 74 -15.60 1.46 -9.00
C ASP A 74 -14.59 1.28 -7.86
N ARG A 75 -14.17 0.04 -7.59
CA ARG A 75 -13.22 -0.31 -6.52
C ARG A 75 -11.77 -0.38 -7.01
N ILE A 76 -11.42 0.54 -7.92
CA ILE A 76 -10.05 0.78 -8.39
C ILE A 76 -9.63 2.15 -7.85
N TYR A 77 -8.60 2.18 -7.01
CA TYR A 77 -8.09 3.40 -6.39
C TYR A 77 -6.68 3.67 -6.88
N LEU A 78 -6.51 4.73 -7.68
CA LEU A 78 -5.23 5.17 -8.21
C LEU A 78 -4.77 6.44 -7.48
N SER A 79 -3.60 6.39 -6.85
CA SER A 79 -3.03 7.44 -6.02
C SER A 79 -2.34 8.54 -6.81
N ASP A 80 -1.81 8.21 -7.99
CA ASP A 80 -1.08 9.12 -8.86
C ASP A 80 -1.88 9.51 -10.12
N SER A 81 -1.51 10.66 -10.69
CA SER A 81 -2.08 11.14 -11.96
C SER A 81 -1.49 10.47 -13.19
N ARG A 82 -0.34 9.80 -13.05
CA ARG A 82 0.38 9.12 -14.11
C ARG A 82 1.23 7.99 -13.55
N TYR A 83 1.42 6.95 -14.36
CA TYR A 83 2.22 5.77 -14.02
C TYR A 83 3.22 5.48 -15.13
N LEU A 84 4.38 4.97 -14.76
CA LEU A 84 5.45 4.51 -15.64
C LEU A 84 5.18 3.06 -16.02
N LEU A 85 4.89 2.82 -17.30
CA LEU A 85 4.74 1.48 -17.85
C LEU A 85 6.08 1.06 -18.44
N VAL A 86 6.46 -0.19 -18.21
CA VAL A 86 7.73 -0.78 -18.66
C VAL A 86 7.46 -2.12 -19.33
N PRO A 87 8.37 -2.64 -20.18
CA PRO A 87 8.30 -4.02 -20.62
C PRO A 87 8.25 -4.98 -19.43
N SER A 88 7.48 -6.08 -19.52
CA SER A 88 7.39 -7.07 -18.44
C SER A 88 8.77 -7.59 -18.00
N GLY A 89 9.71 -7.75 -18.93
CA GLY A 89 11.09 -8.16 -18.62
C GLY A 89 11.90 -7.17 -17.78
N GLU A 90 11.48 -5.91 -17.61
CA GLU A 90 12.06 -5.02 -16.60
C GLU A 90 11.50 -5.33 -15.20
N VAL A 91 10.23 -5.72 -15.10
CA VAL A 91 9.63 -6.17 -13.84
C VAL A 91 10.25 -7.48 -13.39
N GLU A 92 10.51 -8.43 -14.30
CA GLU A 92 11.23 -9.68 -13.98
C GLU A 92 12.60 -9.41 -13.34
N LYS A 93 13.34 -8.41 -13.82
CA LYS A 93 14.63 -8.00 -13.21
C LYS A 93 14.46 -7.37 -11.84
N LEU A 94 13.36 -6.64 -11.63
CA LEU A 94 13.03 -6.08 -10.33
C LEU A 94 12.71 -7.20 -9.34
N LEU A 95 11.98 -8.23 -9.77
CA LEU A 95 11.65 -9.38 -8.92
C LEU A 95 12.90 -10.17 -8.55
N ASP A 96 13.78 -10.50 -9.51
CA ASP A 96 15.09 -11.13 -9.24
C ASP A 96 16.00 -10.29 -8.33
N TRP A 97 15.85 -8.96 -8.38
CA TRP A 97 16.54 -8.07 -7.45
C TRP A 97 15.95 -8.12 -6.06
N ASP A 98 14.62 -8.07 -5.93
CA ASP A 98 13.91 -8.15 -4.68
C ASP A 98 14.15 -9.51 -3.99
N ALA A 99 13.85 -9.60 -2.70
CA ALA A 99 14.05 -10.83 -1.93
C ALA A 99 12.77 -11.18 -1.16
N THR A 100 11.60 -10.82 -1.67
CA THR A 100 10.31 -11.12 -1.02
C THR A 100 9.99 -12.61 -1.09
N ASP A 101 10.34 -13.27 -2.20
CA ASP A 101 10.22 -14.72 -2.40
C ASP A 101 11.08 -15.55 -1.43
N GLU A 102 12.17 -14.97 -0.89
CA GLU A 102 13.04 -15.64 0.09
C GLU A 102 12.40 -15.81 1.48
N PHE A 103 11.25 -15.17 1.75
CA PHE A 103 10.56 -15.25 3.04
C PHE A 103 9.72 -16.52 3.17
N VAL A 104 9.54 -16.98 4.41
CA VAL A 104 8.72 -18.16 4.71
C VAL A 104 7.30 -17.73 5.03
N TYR A 105 6.34 -18.31 4.31
CA TYR A 105 4.92 -18.17 4.60
C TYR A 105 4.58 -18.65 6.01
N VAL A 106 3.90 -17.80 6.78
CA VAL A 106 3.35 -18.14 8.10
C VAL A 106 1.88 -17.72 8.13
N PRO A 107 0.93 -18.68 8.24
CA PRO A 107 -0.50 -18.35 8.25
C PRO A 107 -0.84 -17.25 9.27
N GLU A 108 -1.62 -16.24 8.85
CA GLU A 108 -2.13 -15.12 9.68
C GLU A 108 -1.08 -14.16 10.26
N LEU A 109 0.22 -14.40 10.01
CA LEU A 109 1.32 -13.59 10.54
C LEU A 109 2.23 -13.01 9.45
N TYR A 110 2.44 -13.81 8.41
CA TYR A 110 3.23 -13.47 7.24
C TYR A 110 2.70 -14.26 6.04
N ASP A 111 1.48 -13.93 5.64
CA ASP A 111 0.74 -14.59 4.57
C ASP A 111 0.57 -13.70 3.33
N CYS A 112 -0.38 -14.02 2.44
CA CYS A 112 -0.40 -13.47 1.07
C CYS A 112 -0.38 -11.93 1.00
N ASP A 113 -1.09 -11.25 1.89
CA ASP A 113 -1.14 -9.79 1.94
C ASP A 113 0.17 -9.19 2.46
N ASP A 114 0.85 -9.83 3.42
CA ASP A 114 2.16 -9.39 3.89
C ASP A 114 3.24 -9.46 2.79
N PHE A 115 3.25 -10.53 1.98
CA PHE A 115 4.15 -10.62 0.82
C PHE A 115 3.81 -9.53 -0.22
N GLN A 116 2.52 -9.34 -0.52
CA GLN A 116 2.04 -8.31 -1.43
C GLN A 116 2.47 -6.90 -1.00
N PHE A 117 2.26 -6.55 0.27
CA PHE A 117 2.66 -5.26 0.83
C PHE A 117 4.17 -5.08 0.86
N ARG A 118 4.91 -6.15 1.16
CA ARG A 118 6.37 -6.11 1.15
C ARG A 118 6.88 -5.76 -0.24
N LEU A 119 6.50 -6.52 -1.27
CA LEU A 119 6.95 -6.27 -2.64
C LEU A 119 6.60 -4.84 -3.08
N TRP A 120 5.34 -4.44 -2.91
CA TRP A 120 4.91 -3.09 -3.30
C TRP A 120 5.66 -1.99 -2.53
N GLY A 121 5.90 -2.19 -1.23
CA GLY A 121 6.67 -1.28 -0.40
C GLY A 121 8.14 -1.17 -0.82
N GLN A 122 8.77 -2.28 -1.22
CA GLN A 122 10.16 -2.29 -1.71
C GLN A 122 10.28 -1.52 -3.02
N VAL A 123 9.38 -1.76 -3.99
CA VAL A 123 9.36 -1.02 -5.26
C VAL A 123 9.20 0.48 -5.03
N ASN A 124 8.25 0.88 -4.17
CA ASN A 124 8.01 2.30 -3.87
C ASN A 124 9.13 2.96 -3.06
N SER A 125 9.99 2.18 -2.40
CA SER A 125 11.17 2.69 -1.70
C SER A 125 12.31 3.08 -2.65
N LEU A 126 12.26 2.64 -3.92
CA LEU A 126 13.22 2.95 -4.96
C LEU A 126 12.75 4.16 -5.79
N PRO A 127 13.36 5.36 -5.66
CA PRO A 127 12.84 6.57 -6.30
C PRO A 127 12.73 6.49 -7.84
N GLU A 128 13.57 5.69 -8.48
CA GLU A 128 13.56 5.51 -9.94
C GLU A 128 12.48 4.53 -10.42
N TRP A 129 11.91 3.74 -9.51
CA TRP A 129 10.86 2.75 -9.76
C TRP A 129 9.53 3.11 -9.09
N ALA A 130 9.50 4.10 -8.20
CA ALA A 130 8.30 4.49 -7.45
C ALA A 130 7.12 4.94 -8.32
N GLY A 131 7.38 5.29 -9.59
CA GLY A 131 6.31 5.60 -10.54
C GLY A 131 5.74 4.40 -11.29
N LEU A 132 6.27 3.19 -11.09
CA LEU A 132 5.88 1.99 -11.83
C LEU A 132 4.36 1.78 -11.73
N SER A 133 3.73 1.37 -12.82
CA SER A 133 2.33 0.92 -12.88
C SER A 133 2.12 -0.40 -12.14
N MET A 134 2.56 -0.50 -10.89
CA MET A 134 2.40 -1.65 -10.01
C MET A 134 1.57 -1.25 -8.78
N GLY A 135 0.66 -2.13 -8.39
CA GLY A 135 -0.07 -2.01 -7.14
C GLY A 135 -0.46 -3.37 -6.58
N ILE A 136 -1.57 -3.38 -5.86
CA ILE A 136 -2.06 -4.49 -5.07
C ILE A 136 -3.49 -4.83 -5.48
N ILE A 137 -3.80 -6.12 -5.52
CA ILE A 137 -5.10 -6.67 -5.92
C ILE A 137 -5.53 -7.76 -4.95
N TRP A 138 -6.81 -7.75 -4.58
CA TRP A 138 -7.41 -8.80 -3.76
C TRP A 138 -8.51 -9.55 -4.50
N PHE A 139 -8.50 -10.87 -4.30
CA PHE A 139 -9.46 -11.81 -4.85
C PHE A 139 -10.38 -12.34 -3.75
N SER A 140 -11.64 -12.61 -4.09
CA SER A 140 -12.62 -13.14 -3.14
C SER A 140 -12.77 -14.66 -3.18
N ASP A 141 -12.49 -15.29 -4.32
CA ASP A 141 -12.59 -16.74 -4.48
C ASP A 141 -11.54 -17.26 -5.50
N PRO A 142 -10.55 -18.05 -5.05
CA PRO A 142 -10.15 -18.18 -3.65
C PRO A 142 -9.73 -16.81 -3.08
N ALA A 143 -9.92 -16.62 -1.78
CA ALA A 143 -9.42 -15.42 -1.10
C ALA A 143 -7.89 -15.38 -1.19
N HIS A 144 -7.35 -14.35 -1.84
CA HIS A 144 -5.90 -14.22 -2.07
C HIS A 144 -5.51 -12.77 -2.31
N ALA A 145 -4.25 -12.45 -2.03
CA ALA A 145 -3.67 -11.12 -2.23
C ALA A 145 -2.40 -11.23 -3.10
N MET A 146 -2.35 -10.44 -4.16
CA MET A 146 -1.27 -10.48 -5.16
C MET A 146 -0.90 -9.06 -5.61
N ASN A 147 0.22 -8.89 -6.31
CA ASN A 147 0.50 -7.63 -6.98
C ASN A 147 -0.07 -7.64 -8.40
N VAL A 148 -0.38 -6.46 -8.93
CA VAL A 148 -0.85 -6.27 -10.30
C VAL A 148 0.00 -5.20 -10.96
N PHE A 149 0.32 -5.37 -12.24
CA PHE A 149 0.96 -4.31 -13.02
C PHE A 149 0.44 -4.23 -14.45
N VAL A 150 0.59 -3.04 -15.06
CA VAL A 150 0.27 -2.81 -16.48
C VAL A 150 1.57 -2.58 -17.24
N ASP A 151 1.85 -3.41 -18.24
CA ASP A 151 3.09 -3.29 -19.04
C ASP A 151 2.97 -2.20 -20.13
N ILE A 152 4.08 -1.91 -20.80
CA ILE A 152 4.15 -0.92 -21.89
C ILE A 152 3.27 -1.24 -23.10
N ASP A 153 2.97 -2.52 -23.32
CA ASP A 153 2.07 -2.98 -24.39
C ASP A 153 0.59 -2.91 -23.96
N GLY A 154 0.32 -2.51 -22.71
CA GLY A 154 -1.00 -2.38 -22.12
C GLY A 154 -1.58 -3.71 -21.60
N ASN A 155 -0.78 -4.76 -21.50
CA ASN A 155 -1.21 -6.01 -20.88
C ASN A 155 -1.25 -5.84 -19.36
N VAL A 156 -2.25 -6.47 -18.74
CA VAL A 156 -2.36 -6.54 -17.28
C VAL A 156 -1.81 -7.87 -16.81
N TRP A 157 -0.94 -7.81 -15.81
CA TRP A 157 -0.23 -8.95 -15.28
C TRP A 157 -0.43 -9.03 -13.78
N LEU A 158 -0.59 -10.26 -13.29
CA LEU A 158 -0.53 -10.60 -11.88
C LEU A 158 0.88 -11.06 -11.54
N ILE A 159 1.30 -10.77 -10.31
CA ILE A 159 2.57 -11.21 -9.73
C ILE A 159 2.24 -11.95 -8.44
N GLU A 160 2.72 -13.18 -8.32
CA GLU A 160 2.73 -13.94 -7.07
C GLU A 160 4.02 -13.62 -6.30
N PRO A 161 3.98 -12.71 -5.31
CA PRO A 161 5.19 -12.27 -4.60
C PRO A 161 5.86 -13.39 -3.78
N GLN A 162 5.18 -14.53 -3.55
CA GLN A 162 5.77 -15.67 -2.84
C GLN A 162 6.76 -16.48 -3.68
N ASN A 163 6.74 -16.35 -5.01
CA ASN A 163 7.58 -17.14 -5.90
C ASN A 163 8.00 -16.43 -7.21
N ASP A 164 7.73 -15.13 -7.32
CA ASP A 164 7.99 -14.27 -8.47
C ASP A 164 7.32 -14.69 -9.79
N ASP A 165 6.31 -15.55 -9.75
CA ASP A 165 5.57 -15.93 -10.95
C ASP A 165 4.76 -14.74 -11.47
N MET A 166 4.94 -14.44 -12.77
CA MET A 166 4.18 -13.44 -13.51
C MET A 166 3.25 -14.12 -14.52
N PHE A 167 1.96 -13.81 -14.46
CA PHE A 167 0.97 -14.42 -15.33
C PHE A 167 -0.25 -13.53 -15.58
N GLN A 168 -0.99 -13.83 -16.64
CA GLN A 168 -2.28 -13.18 -16.92
C GLN A 168 -3.40 -13.80 -16.11
N ARG A 169 -4.49 -13.07 -15.92
CA ARG A 169 -5.65 -13.46 -15.11
C ARG A 169 -6.09 -14.92 -15.38
N PRO A 170 -6.11 -15.79 -14.35
CA PRO A 170 -6.78 -17.08 -14.44
C PRO A 170 -8.30 -16.88 -14.59
N PRO A 171 -9.00 -17.74 -15.36
CA PRO A 171 -10.42 -17.56 -15.66
C PRO A 171 -11.32 -17.63 -14.42
N ASP A 172 -10.86 -18.26 -13.35
CA ASP A 172 -11.67 -18.61 -12.18
C ASP A 172 -11.41 -17.70 -10.97
N CYS A 173 -10.68 -16.59 -11.15
CA CYS A 173 -10.37 -15.64 -10.08
C CYS A 173 -11.25 -14.39 -10.19
N GLU A 174 -11.96 -14.04 -9.12
CA GLU A 174 -12.77 -12.82 -9.03
C GLU A 174 -12.09 -11.78 -8.13
N ALA A 175 -11.63 -10.68 -8.73
CA ALA A 175 -11.04 -9.57 -7.99
C ALA A 175 -12.14 -8.68 -7.39
N TYR A 176 -11.91 -8.11 -6.20
CA TYR A 176 -12.87 -7.20 -5.57
C TYR A 176 -12.32 -5.82 -5.21
N LEU A 177 -10.99 -5.65 -5.24
CA LEU A 177 -10.32 -4.39 -4.91
C LEU A 177 -8.97 -4.30 -5.62
N ILE A 178 -8.68 -3.15 -6.21
CA ILE A 178 -7.36 -2.81 -6.76
C ILE A 178 -6.94 -1.45 -6.21
N VAL A 179 -5.69 -1.33 -5.74
CA VAL A 179 -5.09 -0.08 -5.29
C VAL A 179 -3.71 0.07 -5.94
N MET A 180 -3.41 1.25 -6.48
CA MET A 180 -2.10 1.58 -7.06
C MET A 180 -1.65 2.99 -6.69
#